data_AF-A0A944TJ49-F1
#
_entry.id   AF-A0A944TJ49-F1
#
_cell.length_a   1.000
_cell.length_b   1.000
_cell.length_c   1.000
_cell.angle_alpha   90.00
_cell.angle_beta   90.00
_cell.angle_gamma   90.00
#
_symmetry.space_group_name_H-M   'P 1'
#
loop_
_entity.id
_entity.type
_entity.pdbx_description
1 polymer ?
#
loop_
_entity_poly.entity_id
_entity_poly.type
_entity_poly.pdbx_seq_one_letter_code
_entity_poly.pdbx_strand_id
1 'polypeptide(L)'
;MLILRPGDSNVATEAEAQVVITSGSPVFVELFSNSCTACLASQPIVRSLEGELDDDVQILKLNVMDSMASQLIRDYGAYLTPTFVVIGRDGEIVWRQSGGLLDKGEALEAA
;
A
#
# COMPACT_ATOMS: atom_id res chain seq x y z
N MET A 1 -15.39 -0.39 -17.42
CA MET A 1 -15.11 -1.85 -17.40
C MET A 1 -14.82 -2.20 -15.96
N LEU A 2 -15.53 -3.14 -15.34
CA LEU A 2 -15.20 -3.59 -13.97
C LEU A 2 -13.89 -4.37 -14.04
N ILE A 3 -12.82 -3.78 -13.53
CA ILE A 3 -11.53 -4.44 -13.42
C ILE A 3 -11.62 -5.37 -12.20
N LEU A 4 -11.75 -6.67 -12.45
CA LEU A 4 -11.90 -7.71 -11.42
C LEU A 4 -10.56 -8.09 -10.74
N ARG A 5 -9.64 -7.13 -10.65
CA ARG A 5 -8.32 -7.33 -10.04
C ARG A 5 -7.79 -6.00 -9.50
N PRO A 6 -7.02 -5.99 -8.40
CA PRO A 6 -6.38 -4.79 -7.86
C PRO A 6 -5.63 -3.95 -8.90
N GLY A 7 -4.86 -4.59 -9.78
CA GLY A 7 -4.13 -3.91 -10.85
C GLY A 7 -2.65 -4.27 -10.86
N ASP A 8 -1.83 -3.31 -11.26
CA ASP A 8 -0.37 -3.43 -11.33
C ASP A 8 0.25 -2.52 -10.25
N SER A 9 1.53 -2.75 -9.92
CA SER A 9 2.27 -1.81 -9.07
C SER A 9 2.25 -0.40 -9.68
N ASN A 10 2.19 0.64 -8.86
CA ASN A 10 2.17 2.04 -9.35
C ASN A 10 3.59 2.62 -9.58
N VAL A 11 4.61 1.79 -9.41
CA VAL A 11 6.03 2.05 -9.66
C VAL A 11 6.60 0.89 -10.48
N ALA A 12 7.61 1.15 -11.31
CA ALA A 12 8.23 0.17 -12.19
C ALA A 12 9.50 -0.45 -11.59
N THR A 13 10.19 0.26 -10.69
CA THR A 13 11.44 -0.22 -10.07
C THR A 13 11.47 -0.05 -8.55
N GLU A 14 12.27 -0.87 -7.87
CA GLU A 14 12.51 -0.75 -6.43
C GLU A 14 13.07 0.63 -6.05
N ALA A 15 13.92 1.20 -6.92
CA ALA A 15 14.45 2.55 -6.73
C ALA A 15 13.35 3.63 -6.74
N GLU A 16 12.36 3.51 -7.62
CA GLU A 16 11.20 4.43 -7.64
C GLU A 16 10.36 4.29 -6.37
N ALA A 17 10.11 3.05 -5.93
CA ALA A 17 9.44 2.80 -4.65
C ALA A 17 10.18 3.48 -3.49
N GLN A 18 11.51 3.35 -3.46
CA GLN A 18 12.34 3.96 -2.42
C GLN A 18 12.26 5.48 -2.45
N VAL A 19 12.23 6.11 -3.64
CA VAL A 19 12.06 7.56 -3.77
C VAL A 19 10.73 8.03 -3.16
N VAL A 20 9.64 7.27 -3.37
CA VAL A 20 8.33 7.57 -2.75
C VAL A 20 8.43 7.48 -1.23
N ILE A 21 9.00 6.38 -0.71
CA ILE A 21 9.17 6.13 0.73
C ILE A 21 10.03 7.21 1.41
N THR A 22 11.07 7.70 0.75
CA THR A 22 12.00 8.70 1.32
C THR A 22 11.67 10.14 0.92
N SER A 23 10.46 10.40 0.43
CA SER A 23 10.04 11.72 -0.05
C SER A 23 9.89 12.78 1.06
N GLY A 24 9.94 12.36 2.34
CA GLY A 24 9.72 13.22 3.51
C GLY A 24 8.24 13.53 3.80
N SER A 25 7.34 12.90 3.06
CA SER A 25 5.90 12.94 3.29
C SER A 25 5.39 11.61 3.81
N PRO A 26 4.25 11.56 4.52
CA PRO A 26 3.63 10.30 4.89
C PRO A 26 3.36 9.43 3.66
N VAL A 27 3.48 8.11 3.79
CA VAL A 27 3.25 7.18 2.68
C VAL A 27 2.29 6.09 3.10
N PHE A 28 1.15 6.01 2.42
CA PHE A 28 0.27 4.85 2.48
C PHE A 28 0.76 3.78 1.49
N VAL A 29 1.14 2.62 2.01
CA VAL A 29 1.62 1.47 1.23
C VAL A 29 0.58 0.36 1.24
N GLU A 30 0.21 -0.12 0.06
CA GLU A 30 -0.58 -1.35 -0.15
C GLU A 30 0.28 -2.42 -0.82
N LEU A 31 0.48 -3.55 -0.14
CA LEU A 31 1.04 -4.76 -0.73
C LEU A 31 -0.11 -5.73 -1.04
N PHE A 32 -0.34 -6.01 -2.32
CA PHE A 32 -1.50 -6.76 -2.79
C PHE A 32 -1.12 -7.88 -3.77
N SER A 33 -2.09 -8.71 -4.15
CA SER A 33 -1.97 -9.66 -5.25
C SER A 33 -3.23 -9.70 -6.09
N ASN A 34 -3.09 -9.91 -7.40
CA ASN A 34 -4.23 -10.13 -8.30
C ASN A 34 -4.95 -11.48 -8.06
N SER A 35 -4.35 -12.39 -7.29
CA SER A 35 -4.92 -13.68 -6.91
C SER A 35 -5.50 -13.69 -5.48
N CYS A 36 -5.69 -12.51 -4.88
CA CYS A 36 -6.13 -12.34 -3.50
C CYS A 36 -7.56 -11.77 -3.43
N THR A 37 -8.51 -12.57 -2.95
CA THR A 37 -9.93 -12.18 -2.85
C THR A 37 -10.16 -11.00 -1.91
N ALA A 38 -9.46 -10.97 -0.78
CA ALA A 38 -9.56 -9.87 0.18
C ALA A 38 -9.06 -8.55 -0.42
N CYS A 39 -7.99 -8.59 -1.23
CA CYS A 39 -7.46 -7.44 -1.95
C CYS A 39 -8.49 -6.87 -2.92
N LEU A 40 -9.17 -7.74 -3.69
CA LEU A 40 -10.25 -7.32 -4.58
C LEU A 40 -11.41 -6.68 -3.80
N ALA A 41 -11.81 -7.28 -2.67
CA ALA A 41 -12.89 -6.75 -1.83
C ALA A 41 -12.51 -5.42 -1.14
N SER A 42 -11.23 -5.18 -0.88
CA SER A 42 -10.72 -3.96 -0.24
C SER A 42 -10.54 -2.78 -1.21
N GLN A 43 -10.47 -3.01 -2.52
CA GLN A 43 -10.31 -1.95 -3.53
C GLN A 43 -11.26 -0.73 -3.42
N PRO A 44 -12.58 -0.87 -3.23
CA PRO A 44 -13.45 0.30 -3.08
C PRO A 44 -13.10 1.11 -1.81
N ILE A 45 -12.64 0.44 -0.75
CA ILE A 45 -12.22 1.08 0.50
C ILE A 45 -10.90 1.83 0.28
N VAL A 46 -9.93 1.20 -0.39
CA VAL A 46 -8.66 1.86 -0.77
C VAL A 46 -8.94 3.08 -1.65
N ARG A 47 -9.79 2.98 -2.67
CA ARG A 47 -10.13 4.14 -3.52
C ARG A 47 -10.83 5.26 -2.76
N SER A 48 -11.64 4.93 -1.75
CA SER A 48 -12.23 5.93 -0.85
C SER A 48 -11.15 6.61 -0.02
N LEU A 49 -10.23 5.83 0.56
CA LEU A 49 -9.07 6.33 1.30
C LEU A 49 -8.26 7.31 0.44
N GLU A 50 -7.88 6.92 -0.77
CA GLU A 50 -7.10 7.76 -1.69
C GLU A 50 -7.78 9.09 -2.03
N GLY A 51 -9.11 9.14 -2.03
CA GLY A 51 -9.86 10.37 -2.25
C GLY A 51 -10.04 11.25 -1.01
N GLU A 52 -9.69 10.74 0.17
CA GLU A 52 -9.81 11.40 1.48
C GLU A 52 -8.45 11.76 2.11
N LEU A 53 -7.36 11.14 1.64
CA LEU A 53 -6.00 11.49 2.06
C LEU A 53 -5.66 12.93 1.65
N ASP A 54 -4.91 13.62 2.51
CA ASP A 54 -4.38 14.95 2.21
C ASP A 54 -3.40 14.90 1.02
N ASP A 55 -3.29 16.02 0.30
CA ASP A 55 -2.47 16.14 -0.94
C ASP A 55 -0.97 15.83 -0.73
N ASP A 56 -0.49 15.85 0.51
CA ASP A 56 0.91 15.56 0.82
C ASP A 56 1.17 14.07 1.08
N VAL A 57 0.14 13.26 1.35
CA VAL A 57 0.31 11.81 1.53
C VAL A 57 0.62 11.14 0.20
N GLN A 58 1.73 10.42 0.13
CA GLN A 58 2.08 9.62 -1.02
C GLN A 58 1.41 8.25 -0.97
N ILE A 59 1.10 7.70 -2.14
CA ILE A 59 0.50 6.37 -2.26
C ILE A 59 1.48 5.45 -3.00
N LEU A 60 1.79 4.31 -2.39
CA LEU A 60 2.62 3.26 -2.98
C LEU A 60 1.82 1.95 -3.03
N LYS A 61 1.60 1.42 -4.22
CA LYS A 61 0.91 0.14 -4.41
C LYS A 61 1.85 -0.86 -5.08
N LEU A 62 2.03 -2.01 -4.44
CA LEU A 62 2.96 -3.04 -4.87
C LEU A 62 2.25 -4.38 -5.02
N ASN A 63 2.24 -4.91 -6.23
CA ASN A 63 1.84 -6.28 -6.47
C ASN A 63 2.98 -7.20 -6.02
N VAL A 64 2.73 -8.07 -5.03
CA VAL A 64 3.75 -8.98 -4.49
C VAL A 64 4.24 -10.02 -5.49
N MET A 65 3.57 -10.16 -6.63
CA MET A 65 4.00 -11.01 -7.74
C MET A 65 5.11 -10.36 -8.58
N ASP A 66 5.31 -9.04 -8.46
CA ASP A 66 6.35 -8.33 -9.19
C ASP A 66 7.70 -8.55 -8.49
N SER A 67 8.73 -8.92 -9.25
CA SER A 67 10.05 -9.26 -8.69
C SER A 67 10.65 -8.12 -7.87
N MET A 68 10.39 -6.87 -8.27
CA MET A 68 10.83 -5.64 -7.59
C MET A 68 10.28 -5.48 -6.17
N ALA A 69 9.12 -6.07 -5.85
CA ALA A 69 8.51 -5.97 -4.53
C ALA A 69 9.23 -6.85 -3.48
N SER A 70 10.08 -7.78 -3.91
CA SER A 70 10.68 -8.82 -3.05
C SER A 70 11.44 -8.26 -1.85
N GLN A 71 12.20 -7.18 -2.03
CA GLN A 71 12.97 -6.56 -0.94
C GLN A 71 12.05 -5.84 0.05
N LEU A 72 11.11 -5.03 -0.46
CA LEU A 72 10.13 -4.32 0.36
C LEU A 72 9.22 -5.27 1.15
N ILE A 73 8.86 -6.43 0.58
CA ILE A 73 8.12 -7.48 1.31
C ILE A 73 8.92 -7.98 2.53
N ARG A 74 10.24 -8.15 2.40
CA ARG A 74 11.09 -8.58 3.51
C ARG A 74 11.22 -7.48 4.55
N ASP A 75 11.50 -6.26 4.12
CA ASP A 75 11.75 -5.12 5.02
C ASP A 75 10.51 -4.78 5.84
N TYR A 76 9.33 -4.85 5.21
CA TYR A 76 8.05 -4.66 5.88
C TYR A 76 7.42 -5.94 6.39
N GLY A 77 8.07 -7.10 6.29
CA GLY A 77 7.54 -8.40 6.72
C GLY A 77 6.13 -8.70 6.18
N ALA A 78 5.82 -8.29 4.96
CA ALA A 78 4.49 -8.33 4.35
C ALA A 78 4.21 -9.70 3.68
N TYR A 79 4.23 -10.76 4.49
CA TYR A 79 4.06 -12.14 4.02
C TYR A 79 2.61 -12.56 3.76
N LEU A 80 1.65 -11.68 4.02
CA LEU A 80 0.22 -11.89 3.83
C LEU A 80 -0.33 -10.77 2.94
N THR A 81 -1.25 -11.07 2.04
CA THR A 81 -1.94 -10.06 1.24
C THR A 81 -3.43 -9.96 1.61
N PRO A 82 -4.03 -8.76 1.62
CA PRO A 82 -3.33 -7.47 1.53
C PRO A 82 -2.55 -7.18 2.82
N THR A 83 -1.45 -6.44 2.73
CA THR A 83 -0.84 -5.75 3.87
C THR A 83 -0.87 -4.26 3.59
N PHE A 84 -1.34 -3.49 4.55
CA PHE A 84 -1.35 -2.04 4.51
C PHE A 84 -0.36 -1.51 5.54
N VAL A 85 0.38 -0.47 5.19
CA VAL A 85 1.36 0.18 6.06
C VAL A 85 1.22 1.68 5.87
N VAL A 86 1.30 2.43 6.96
CA VAL A 86 1.53 3.88 6.89
C VAL A 86 2.93 4.15 7.42
N ILE A 87 3.71 4.86 6.61
CA ILE A 87 5.06 5.31 6.93
C ILE A 87 4.97 6.81 7.24
N GLY A 88 5.46 7.22 8.40
CA GLY A 88 5.52 8.61 8.83
C GLY A 88 6.61 9.39 8.10
N ARG A 89 6.64 10.71 8.31
CA ARG A 89 7.63 11.62 7.68
C ARG A 89 9.07 11.33 8.09
N ASP A 90 9.27 10.70 9.23
CA ASP A 90 10.55 10.24 9.76
C ASP A 90 11.02 8.92 9.14
N GLY A 91 10.19 8.29 8.29
CA GLY A 91 10.45 7.00 7.68
C GLY A 91 10.09 5.81 8.57
N GLU A 92 9.50 6.03 9.75
CA GLU A 92 9.07 4.96 10.64
C GLU A 92 7.67 4.45 10.28
N ILE A 93 7.41 3.16 10.53
CA ILE A 93 6.06 2.59 10.40
C ILE A 93 5.22 3.07 11.57
N VAL A 94 4.21 3.88 11.30
CA VAL A 94 3.30 4.42 12.33
C VAL A 94 2.03 3.59 12.47
N TRP A 95 1.61 2.89 11.41
CA TRP A 95 0.48 1.98 11.46
C TRP A 95 0.64 0.82 10.47
N ARG A 96 0.01 -0.30 10.79
CA ARG A 96 0.04 -1.50 9.96
C ARG A 96 -1.18 -2.38 10.18
N GLN A 97 -1.68 -2.92 9.07
CA GLN A 97 -2.66 -4.01 9.06
C GLN A 97 -2.24 -5.12 8.10
N SER A 98 -2.31 -6.38 8.54
CA SER A 98 -2.06 -7.55 7.71
C SER A 98 -3.32 -8.40 7.57
N GLY A 99 -3.80 -8.57 6.34
CA GLY A 99 -4.97 -9.36 5.99
C GLY A 99 -6.30 -8.63 6.23
N GLY A 100 -7.38 -9.26 5.77
CA GLY A 100 -8.73 -8.72 5.90
C GLY A 100 -9.03 -7.58 4.92
N LEU A 101 -10.10 -6.84 5.23
CA LEU A 101 -10.44 -5.59 4.54
C LEU A 101 -9.74 -4.43 5.25
N LEU A 102 -9.32 -3.44 4.48
CA LEU A 102 -8.72 -2.21 5.02
C LEU A 102 -9.61 -1.59 6.10
N ASP A 103 -9.04 -1.36 7.28
CA ASP A 103 -9.61 -0.44 8.25
C ASP A 103 -9.28 1.00 7.83
N LYS A 104 -10.22 1.63 7.11
CA LYS A 104 -10.02 2.98 6.58
C LYS A 104 -9.84 4.01 7.70
N GLY A 105 -10.53 3.83 8.83
CA GLY A 105 -10.51 4.81 9.92
C GLY A 105 -9.11 4.89 10.53
N GLU A 106 -8.56 3.74 10.91
CA GLU A 106 -7.20 3.70 11.46
C GLU A 106 -6.14 4.13 10.45
N ALA A 107 -6.30 3.77 9.17
CA ALA A 107 -5.38 4.19 8.11
C ALA A 107 -5.41 5.71 7.87
N LEU A 108 -6.58 6.35 7.88
CA LEU A 108 -6.72 7.81 7.77
C LEU A 108 -6.13 8.55 8.97
N GLU A 109 -6.34 8.02 10.18
CA GLU A 109 -5.82 8.65 11.40
C GLU A 109 -4.28 8.57 11.48
N ALA A 110 -3.69 7.56 10.86
CA ALA A 110 -2.25 7.34 10.88
C ALA A 110 -1.48 8.08 9.77
N ALA A 111 -2.14 8.41 8.66
CA ALA A 111 -1.56 9.04 7.47
C ALA A 111 -1.47 10.57 7.62
#